data_AF-A0A068VM42-F1
#
_entry.id   AF-A0A068VM42-F1
#
_cell.length_a   1.000
_cell.length_b   1.000
_cell.length_c   1.000
_cell.angle_alpha   90.00
_cell.angle_beta   90.00
_cell.angle_gamma   90.00
#
_symmetry.space_group_name_H-M   'P 1'
#
loop_
_entity.id
_entity.type
_entity.pdbx_description
1 polymer ?
#
loop_
_entity_poly.entity_id
_entity_poly.type
_entity_poly.pdbx_seq_one_letter_code
_entity_poly.pdbx_strand_id
1 'polypeptide(L)'
;MASEQLSGRWSLNGMTTLVTGGTRGIGHFIVEELAGFGATVYTCSRNQKELNERLQEWGAEGFKVYGSTCDKASRTEREELIKNVSSTFDGKLNLLVRGCGLTTWILGKLCSAKFVTVCLYGYT
;
A
#
# COMPACT_ATOMS: atom_id res chain seq x y z
N MET A 1 -1.81 16.45 -28.97
CA MET A 1 -3.10 16.04 -28.37
C MET A 1 -3.17 14.55 -27.98
N ALA A 2 -2.09 13.77 -28.06
CA ALA A 2 -2.01 12.42 -27.46
C ALA A 2 -1.34 12.40 -26.07
N SER A 3 -0.49 13.39 -25.78
CA SER A 3 0.26 13.50 -24.51
C SER A 3 -0.63 13.84 -23.29
N GLU A 4 -1.65 14.69 -23.44
CA GLU A 4 -2.59 14.99 -22.34
C GLU A 4 -3.57 13.84 -22.05
N GLN A 5 -3.87 13.01 -23.04
CA GLN A 5 -4.69 11.80 -22.84
C GLN A 5 -3.91 10.65 -22.18
N LEU A 6 -2.57 10.68 -22.26
CA LEU A 6 -1.69 9.75 -21.57
C LEU A 6 -1.48 10.14 -20.10
N SER A 7 -1.34 11.44 -19.79
CA SER A 7 -1.11 11.92 -18.41
C SER A 7 -2.23 11.51 -17.44
N GLY A 8 -3.48 11.45 -17.90
CA GLY A 8 -4.62 11.00 -17.08
C GLY A 8 -4.67 9.49 -16.82
N ARG A 9 -4.10 8.64 -17.70
CA ARG A 9 -4.13 7.18 -17.53
C ARG A 9 -3.11 6.66 -16.53
N TRP A 10 -1.98 7.36 -16.40
CA TRP A 10 -0.85 6.97 -15.54
C TRP A 10 -0.78 7.76 -14.23
N SER A 11 -1.72 8.68 -14.01
CA SER A 11 -1.82 9.42 -12.76
C SER A 11 -2.60 8.64 -11.71
N LEU A 12 -2.06 8.53 -10.50
CA LEU A 12 -2.73 7.94 -9.34
C LEU A 12 -3.14 9.00 -8.32
N ASN A 13 -3.17 10.27 -8.72
CA ASN A 13 -3.61 11.38 -7.87
C ASN A 13 -5.00 11.12 -7.29
N GLY A 14 -5.10 11.21 -5.97
CA GLY A 14 -6.36 10.99 -5.24
C GLY A 14 -6.78 9.52 -5.13
N MET A 15 -5.94 8.58 -5.60
CA MET A 15 -6.13 7.16 -5.34
C MET A 15 -5.48 6.75 -4.01
N THR A 16 -6.14 5.84 -3.32
CA THR A 16 -5.69 5.29 -2.05
C THR A 16 -5.24 3.85 -2.24
N THR A 17 -4.05 3.51 -1.74
CA THR A 17 -3.45 2.19 -1.93
C THR A 17 -2.97 1.60 -0.62
N LEU A 18 -3.19 0.30 -0.41
CA LEU A 18 -2.62 -0.45 0.70
C LEU A 18 -1.51 -1.36 0.16
N VAL A 19 -0.29 -1.19 0.63
CA VAL A 19 0.87 -2.02 0.29
C VAL A 19 1.32 -2.82 1.51
N THR A 20 1.09 -4.13 1.50
CA THR A 20 1.51 -4.98 2.63
C THR A 20 2.99 -5.37 2.50
N GLY A 21 3.79 -5.08 3.53
CA GLY A 21 5.24 -5.32 3.51
C GLY A 21 6.03 -4.30 2.69
N GLY A 22 5.64 -3.03 2.72
CA GLY A 22 6.26 -1.97 1.92
C GLY A 22 7.55 -1.38 2.49
N THR A 23 8.12 -1.94 3.55
CA THR A 23 9.33 -1.39 4.21
C THR A 23 10.63 -1.86 3.57
N ARG A 24 10.62 -2.95 2.79
CA ARG A 24 11.82 -3.56 2.20
C ARG A 24 11.56 -4.08 0.79
N GLY A 25 12.66 -4.23 0.04
CA GLY A 25 12.68 -4.89 -1.26
C GLY A 25 11.68 -4.27 -2.23
N ILE A 26 10.98 -5.13 -2.98
CA ILE A 26 10.02 -4.69 -4.01
C ILE A 26 8.87 -3.88 -3.41
N GLY A 27 8.42 -4.22 -2.19
CA GLY A 27 7.34 -3.49 -1.54
C GLY A 27 7.69 -2.02 -1.31
N HIS A 28 8.96 -1.73 -0.99
CA HIS A 28 9.45 -0.37 -0.79
C HIS A 28 9.45 0.43 -2.09
N PHE A 29 10.02 -0.12 -3.16
CA PHE A 29 9.97 0.52 -4.48
C PHE A 29 8.54 0.75 -4.97
N ILE A 30 7.62 -0.19 -4.70
CA ILE A 30 6.21 0.01 -5.07
C ILE A 30 5.59 1.18 -4.29
N VAL A 31 5.89 1.33 -3.00
CA VAL A 31 5.39 2.47 -2.22
C VAL A 31 5.89 3.79 -2.81
N GLU A 32 7.19 3.87 -3.11
CA GLU A 32 7.81 5.06 -3.69
C GLU A 32 7.20 5.42 -5.05
N GLU A 33 7.11 4.46 -5.97
CA GLU A 33 6.53 4.69 -7.29
C GLU A 33 5.06 5.12 -7.20
N LEU A 34 4.25 4.44 -6.39
CA LEU A 34 2.83 4.80 -6.21
C LEU A 34 2.68 6.20 -5.63
N ALA A 35 3.50 6.54 -4.63
CA ALA A 35 3.50 7.86 -4.02
C ALA A 35 3.99 8.94 -4.99
N GLY A 36 4.98 8.63 -5.82
CA GLY A 36 5.49 9.50 -6.90
C GLY A 36 4.44 9.79 -7.98
N PHE A 37 3.56 8.83 -8.26
CA PHE A 37 2.37 9.04 -9.11
C PHE A 37 1.22 9.78 -8.40
N GLY A 38 1.42 10.22 -7.15
CA GLY A 38 0.47 11.02 -6.39
C GLY A 38 -0.59 10.22 -5.62
N ALA A 39 -0.42 8.90 -5.50
CA ALA A 39 -1.29 8.09 -4.66
C ALA A 39 -1.04 8.37 -3.18
N THR A 40 -2.10 8.29 -2.38
CA THR A 40 -1.97 8.18 -0.93
C THR A 40 -1.77 6.70 -0.60
N VAL A 41 -0.64 6.37 0.03
CA VAL A 41 -0.26 4.99 0.29
C VAL A 41 -0.35 4.69 1.78
N TYR A 42 -0.86 3.51 2.13
CA TYR A 42 -0.79 2.95 3.47
C TYR A 42 0.06 1.69 3.40
N THR A 43 1.02 1.54 4.29
CA THR A 43 1.85 0.35 4.37
C THR A 43 1.81 -0.31 5.74
N CYS A 44 2.21 -1.58 5.79
CA CYS A 44 2.36 -2.31 7.04
C CYS A 44 3.64 -3.14 7.05
N SER A 45 4.23 -3.26 8.24
CA SER A 45 5.39 -4.10 8.53
C SER A 45 5.28 -4.68 9.93
N ARG A 46 6.08 -5.71 10.24
CA ARG A 46 6.21 -6.25 11.59
C ARG A 46 7.19 -5.45 12.45
N ASN A 47 8.13 -4.74 11.80
CA ASN A 47 9.17 -3.99 12.49
C ASN A 47 8.78 -2.50 12.59
N GLN A 48 8.41 -2.06 13.79
CA GLN A 48 8.01 -0.67 14.05
C GLN A 48 9.14 0.32 13.76
N LYS A 49 10.38 -0.02 14.10
CA LYS A 49 11.53 0.88 13.95
C LYS A 49 11.77 1.20 12.48
N GLU A 50 11.86 0.14 11.67
CA GLU A 50 12.06 0.25 10.23
C GLU A 50 10.87 0.95 9.55
N LEU A 51 9.64 0.68 10.00
CA LEU A 51 8.47 1.39 9.50
C LEU A 51 8.57 2.90 9.75
N ASN A 52 8.93 3.31 10.97
CA ASN A 52 9.03 4.72 11.34
C ASN A 52 10.14 5.44 10.57
N GLU A 53 11.30 4.80 10.38
CA GLU A 53 12.39 5.33 9.57
C GLU A 53 11.91 5.62 8.15
N ARG A 54 11.23 4.66 7.51
CA ARG A 54 10.72 4.83 6.14
C ARG A 54 9.62 5.90 6.03
N LEU A 55 8.72 5.97 7.01
CA LEU A 55 7.68 7.00 7.04
C LEU A 55 8.29 8.41 7.17
N GLN A 56 9.40 8.56 7.90
CA GLN A 56 10.13 9.83 7.97
C GLN A 56 10.81 10.19 6.65
N GLU A 57 11.46 9.23 6.00
CA GLU A 57 12.10 9.42 4.68
C GLU A 57 11.07 9.86 3.64
N TRP A 58 9.98 9.10 3.47
CA TRP A 58 8.91 9.44 2.53
C TRP A 58 8.22 10.77 2.88
N GLY A 59 8.05 11.07 4.16
CA GLY A 59 7.53 12.36 4.60
C GLY A 59 8.44 13.53 4.22
N ALA A 60 9.77 13.35 4.28
CA ALA A 60 10.73 14.36 3.86
C ALA A 60 10.72 14.59 2.34
N GLU A 61 10.39 13.56 1.56
CA GLU A 61 10.19 13.66 0.10
C GLU A 61 8.82 14.25 -0.29
N GLY A 62 7.94 14.51 0.68
CA GLY A 62 6.60 15.06 0.45
C GLY A 62 5.55 14.01 0.05
N PHE A 63 5.88 12.73 0.17
CA PHE A 63 4.96 11.64 -0.12
C PHE A 63 3.92 11.46 0.98
N LYS A 64 2.69 11.15 0.56
CA LYS A 64 1.57 10.87 1.48
C LYS A 64 1.53 9.39 1.82
N VAL A 65 2.45 8.96 2.68
CA VAL A 65 2.52 7.57 3.15
C VAL A 65 2.17 7.48 4.62
N TYR A 66 1.26 6.57 4.93
CA TYR A 66 0.86 6.19 6.28
C TYR A 66 1.28 4.75 6.54
N GLY A 67 1.36 4.36 7.81
CA GLY A 67 1.54 2.96 8.12
C GLY A 67 1.32 2.61 9.58
N SER A 68 1.10 1.32 9.81
CA SER A 68 1.02 0.73 11.14
C SER A 68 1.70 -0.62 11.17
N THR A 69 2.11 -1.05 12.37
CA THR A 69 2.56 -2.43 12.55
C THR A 69 1.43 -3.40 12.31
N CYS A 70 1.76 -4.52 11.67
CA CYS A 70 0.83 -5.63 11.50
C CYS A 70 1.62 -6.92 11.23
N ASP A 71 1.38 -7.92 12.08
CA ASP A 71 1.67 -9.30 11.77
C ASP A 71 0.55 -9.91 10.91
N LYS A 72 0.95 -10.30 9.71
CA LYS A 72 0.10 -10.94 8.71
C LYS A 72 -0.45 -12.29 9.20
N ALA A 73 0.23 -12.98 10.12
CA ALA A 73 -0.23 -14.24 10.69
C ALA A 73 -1.39 -14.04 11.69
N SER A 74 -1.37 -12.93 12.44
CA SER A 74 -2.36 -12.61 13.47
C SER A 74 -3.69 -12.14 12.87
N ARG A 75 -4.78 -12.83 13.20
CA ARG A 75 -6.12 -12.43 12.73
C ARG A 75 -6.55 -11.07 13.29
N THR A 76 -6.31 -10.85 14.57
CA THR A 76 -6.67 -9.61 15.27
C THR A 76 -5.98 -8.42 14.64
N GLU A 77 -4.67 -8.52 14.39
CA GLU A 77 -3.89 -7.43 13.79
C GLU A 77 -4.30 -7.16 12.33
N ARG A 78 -4.72 -8.18 11.58
CA ARG A 78 -5.30 -7.95 10.24
C ARG A 78 -6.61 -7.16 10.32
N GLU A 79 -7.48 -7.47 11.27
CA GLU A 79 -8.74 -6.75 11.45
C GLU A 79 -8.51 -5.30 11.89
N GLU A 80 -7.51 -5.06 12.75
CA GLU A 80 -7.06 -3.73 13.14
C GLU A 80 -6.43 -2.96 11.98
N LEU A 81 -5.58 -3.59 11.16
CA LEU A 81 -5.01 -2.98 9.97
C LEU A 81 -6.11 -2.47 9.02
N ILE A 82 -7.12 -3.30 8.76
CA ILE A 82 -8.25 -2.90 7.90
C ILE A 82 -9.05 -1.76 8.50
N LYS A 83 -9.27 -1.75 9.83
CA LYS A 83 -9.90 -0.61 10.52
C LYS A 83 -9.08 0.67 10.35
N ASN A 84 -7.77 0.62 10.59
CA ASN A 84 -6.88 1.77 10.48
C ASN A 84 -6.86 2.32 9.05
N VAL A 85 -6.76 1.44 8.06
CA VAL A 85 -6.81 1.80 6.63
C VAL A 85 -8.15 2.42 6.29
N SER A 86 -9.26 1.82 6.73
CA SER A 86 -10.60 2.36 6.52
C SER A 86 -10.77 3.73 7.15
N SER A 87 -10.25 3.96 8.36
CA SER A 87 -10.32 5.27 9.01
C SER A 87 -9.42 6.30 8.34
N THR A 88 -8.25 5.88 7.84
CA THR A 88 -7.29 6.79 7.18
C THR A 88 -7.76 7.23 5.80
N PHE A 89 -8.50 6.36 5.10
CA PHE A 89 -8.97 6.60 3.74
C PHE A 89 -10.47 6.88 3.63
N ASP A 90 -11.12 7.21 4.74
CA ASP A 90 -12.57 7.47 4.80
C ASP A 90 -13.41 6.37 4.14
N GLY A 91 -13.00 5.12 4.34
CA GLY A 91 -13.65 3.91 3.82
C GLY A 91 -13.37 3.59 2.35
N LYS A 92 -12.56 4.39 1.66
CA LYS A 92 -12.30 4.24 0.23
C LYS A 92 -10.88 3.73 -0.02
N LEU A 93 -10.74 2.45 -0.38
CA LEU A 93 -9.48 1.91 -0.91
C LEU A 93 -9.64 1.57 -2.38
N ASN A 94 -8.74 2.11 -3.20
CA ASN A 94 -8.76 1.88 -4.64
C ASN A 94 -7.86 0.70 -5.04
N LEU A 95 -6.70 0.55 -4.39
CA LEU A 95 -5.69 -0.44 -4.76
C LEU A 95 -5.21 -1.24 -3.55
N LEU A 96 -5.01 -2.54 -3.74
CA LEU A 96 -4.34 -3.41 -2.78
C LEU A 96 -3.17 -4.12 -3.44
N VAL A 97 -1.97 -3.90 -2.90
CA VAL A 97 -0.73 -4.58 -3.28
C VAL A 97 -0.33 -5.56 -2.17
N ARG A 98 -0.21 -6.83 -2.54
CA ARG A 98 0.24 -7.90 -1.63
C ARG A 98 1.54 -8.50 -2.12
N GLY A 99 2.54 -8.58 -1.23
CA GLY A 99 3.72 -9.42 -1.45
C GLY A 99 3.37 -10.91 -1.34
N CYS A 100 4.03 -11.75 -2.15
CA CYS A 100 3.81 -13.19 -2.21
C CYS A 100 3.95 -13.83 -0.80
N GLY A 101 2.99 -14.70 -0.43
CA GLY A 101 2.96 -15.41 0.87
C GLY A 101 1.73 -15.15 1.76
N LEU A 102 0.78 -14.28 1.37
CA LEU A 102 -0.46 -14.06 2.13
C LEU A 102 -1.68 -14.74 1.53
N THR A 103 -2.25 -15.65 2.32
CA THR A 103 -3.54 -16.31 2.08
C THR A 103 -4.67 -15.30 1.82
N THR A 104 -5.53 -15.66 0.87
CA THR A 104 -6.64 -14.99 0.15
C THR A 104 -7.70 -14.22 0.97
N TRP A 105 -7.47 -13.81 2.22
CA TRP A 105 -8.55 -13.44 3.16
C TRP A 105 -8.95 -11.96 3.24
N ILE A 106 -8.14 -11.01 2.74
CA ILE A 106 -8.50 -9.56 2.79
C ILE A 106 -9.65 -9.20 1.82
N LEU A 107 -9.97 -10.10 0.87
CA LEU A 107 -10.96 -9.87 -0.19
C LEU A 107 -12.40 -9.63 0.30
N GLY A 108 -12.76 -10.06 1.52
CA GLY A 108 -14.16 -10.05 1.98
C GLY A 108 -14.69 -8.76 2.61
N LYS A 109 -13.83 -7.79 2.98
CA LYS A 109 -14.25 -6.61 3.77
C LYS A 109 -14.13 -5.26 3.07
N LEU A 110 -13.65 -5.20 1.84
CA LEU A 110 -13.47 -3.94 1.12
C LEU A 110 -14.20 -3.95 -0.22
N CYS A 111 -15.31 -3.23 -0.26
CA CYS A 111 -16.35 -3.35 -1.28
C CYS A 111 -15.99 -2.75 -2.66
N SER A 112 -14.77 -2.24 -2.90
CA SER A 112 -14.44 -1.60 -4.19
C SER A 112 -12.96 -1.60 -4.60
N ALA A 113 -12.08 -2.35 -3.93
CA ALA A 113 -10.66 -2.33 -4.26
C ALA A 113 -10.37 -3.06 -5.59
N LYS A 114 -9.61 -2.43 -6.49
CA LYS A 114 -8.94 -3.12 -7.60
C LYS A 114 -7.67 -3.77 -7.06
N PHE A 115 -7.50 -5.05 -7.32
CA PHE A 115 -6.38 -5.82 -6.77
C PHE A 115 -5.22 -5.86 -7.77
N VAL A 116 -4.02 -5.49 -7.30
CA VAL A 116 -2.79 -5.75 -8.04
C VAL A 116 -2.04 -6.82 -7.25
N THR A 117 -2.17 -8.06 -7.70
CA THR A 117 -1.34 -9.15 -7.18
C THR A 117 -0.03 -9.14 -7.94
N VAL A 118 1.05 -8.71 -7.29
CA VAL A 118 2.40 -8.87 -7.82
C VAL A 118 2.86 -10.29 -7.46
N CYS A 119 2.51 -11.26 -8.30
CA CYS A 119 3.07 -12.61 -8.24
C CYS A 119 4.36 -12.63 -9.06
N LEU A 120 5.51 -12.64 -8.38
CA LEU A 120 6.77 -13.00 -9.03
C LEU A 120 7.13 -14.42 -8.60
N TYR A 121 7.03 -15.34 -9.56
CA TYR A 121 7.77 -16.60 -9.49
C TYR A 121 9.26 -16.25 -9.64
N GLY A 122 10.01 -16.42 -8.55
CA GLY A 122 11.47 -16.38 -8.55
C GLY A 122 12.06 -14.99 -8.36
N TYR A 123 12.34 -14.64 -7.10
CA TYR A 123 13.61 -14.05 -6.68
C TYR A 123 13.77 -14.38 -5.19
N THR A 124 14.44 -15.52 -4.96
CA THR A 124 14.94 -16.14 -3.70
C THR A 124 13.95 -16.36 -2.56
#